data_AF-A0A6A6XA60-F1
#
_entry.id   AF-A0A6A6XA60-F1
#
_cell.length_a   1.000
_cell.length_b   1.000
_cell.length_c   1.000
_cell.angle_alpha   90.00
_cell.angle_beta   90.00
_cell.angle_gamma   90.00
#
_symmetry.space_group_name_H-M   'P 1'
#
loop_
_entity.id
_entity.type
_entity.pdbx_description
1 polymer ?
#
loop_
_entity_poly.entity_id
_entity_poly.type
_entity_poly.pdbx_seq_one_letter_code
_entity_poly.pdbx_strand_id
1 'polypeptide(L)'
;MARWTPNLLLSYAFCLLTTVLGVAAQYPPHGTSVPVAQVQGPPGYQAFMRKNTASVATENSTLCRLLSPALNRLPSAFGLDVDICRNADVNSTKALLETLKTAVESYLGTSICFVVLSFDDVEGRQVSAAQEALQALGLRQVLPTIRAAKSVVLAHMPNILPGSNREPWVVLAVDYSFHWFNVGLYTLDEIGIVDPIEGTVRGPRIEEDNQLDALRDVLRHLFANPPPNANLPKQIHHLVVAHEEMDTIDFEARVQSAFGCRWRSKLYLENHNEL
;
A
#
# COMPACT_ATOMS: atom_id res chain seq x y z
N MET A 1 19.60 -31.57 13.04
CA MET A 1 19.01 -30.22 13.16
C MET A 1 19.53 -29.37 12.01
N ALA A 2 18.72 -29.17 10.98
CA ALA A 2 19.07 -28.31 9.86
C ALA A 2 19.02 -26.85 10.33
N ARG A 3 20.15 -26.14 10.25
CA ARG A 3 20.20 -24.68 10.43
C ARG A 3 19.52 -24.07 9.21
N TRP A 4 18.40 -23.39 9.44
CA TRP A 4 17.81 -22.49 8.46
C TRP A 4 18.82 -21.38 8.17
N THR A 5 19.44 -21.40 7.00
CA THR A 5 20.16 -20.23 6.48
C THR A 5 19.13 -19.22 5.99
N PRO A 6 19.14 -17.95 6.46
CA PRO A 6 18.12 -16.94 6.14
C PRO A 6 18.21 -16.39 4.70
N ASN A 7 18.89 -17.09 3.78
CA ASN A 7 19.01 -16.71 2.37
C ASN A 7 17.90 -17.27 1.49
N LEU A 8 16.81 -17.78 2.07
CA LEU A 8 15.53 -17.86 1.36
C LEU A 8 15.02 -16.43 1.24
N LEU A 9 15.42 -15.79 0.14
CA LEU A 9 14.94 -14.51 -0.35
C LEU A 9 13.43 -14.63 -0.54
N LEU A 10 12.68 -14.46 0.54
CA LEU A 10 11.24 -14.32 0.48
C LEU A 10 10.98 -13.05 -0.32
N SER A 11 10.67 -13.25 -1.60
CA SER A 11 10.00 -12.22 -2.37
C SER A 11 8.62 -12.07 -1.75
N TYR A 12 8.39 -10.95 -1.06
CA TYR A 12 7.08 -10.62 -0.53
C TYR A 12 6.32 -9.80 -1.56
N ALA A 13 5.03 -10.07 -1.65
CA ALA A 13 4.11 -9.19 -2.35
C ALA A 13 3.73 -8.05 -1.42
N PHE A 14 3.82 -6.83 -1.92
CA PHE A 14 3.48 -5.63 -1.18
C PHE A 14 2.19 -5.06 -1.77
N CYS A 15 1.21 -4.80 -0.92
CA CYS A 15 -0.05 -4.19 -1.33
C CYS A 15 -0.17 -2.80 -0.67
N LEU A 16 -0.13 -1.76 -1.50
CA LEU A 16 -0.54 -0.42 -1.12
C LEU A 16 -2.04 -0.29 -1.31
N LEU A 17 -2.75 0.13 -0.26
CA LEU A 17 -4.18 0.40 -0.31
C LEU A 17 -4.39 1.90 -0.10
N THR A 18 -4.91 2.56 -1.13
CA THR A 18 -5.20 4.00 -1.11
C THR A 18 -6.71 4.22 -1.00
N THR A 19 -7.14 5.47 -0.98
CA THR A 19 -8.58 5.78 -0.89
C THR A 19 -9.38 5.37 -2.13
N VAL A 20 -8.72 5.14 -3.26
CA VAL A 20 -9.36 4.99 -4.58
C VAL A 20 -9.02 3.66 -5.24
N LEU A 21 -7.82 3.15 -4.99
CA LEU A 21 -7.29 1.98 -5.68
C LEU A 21 -6.42 1.14 -4.75
N GLY A 22 -6.01 -0.03 -5.23
CA GLY A 22 -4.94 -0.80 -4.64
C GLY A 22 -3.81 -1.03 -5.65
N VAL A 23 -2.57 -0.98 -5.18
CA VAL A 23 -1.37 -1.27 -5.96
C VAL A 23 -0.69 -2.49 -5.37
N ALA A 24 -0.31 -3.44 -6.21
CA ALA A 24 0.57 -4.53 -5.84
C ALA A 24 1.94 -4.34 -6.47
N ALA A 25 3.00 -4.54 -5.67
CA ALA A 25 4.38 -4.51 -6.13
C ALA A 25 5.17 -5.69 -5.54
N GLN A 26 6.18 -6.14 -6.28
CA GLN A 26 7.17 -7.09 -5.78
C GLN A 26 8.43 -6.31 -5.37
N TYR A 27 8.99 -6.68 -4.21
CA TYR A 27 10.28 -6.16 -3.76
C TYR A 27 11.33 -7.28 -3.83
N PRO A 28 12.15 -7.30 -4.88
CA PRO A 28 13.33 -8.14 -4.95
C PRO A 28 14.35 -7.70 -3.87
N PRO A 29 15.28 -8.59 -3.51
CA PRO A 29 16.28 -8.33 -2.46
C PRO A 29 17.24 -7.17 -2.74
N HIS A 30 17.33 -6.75 -4.01
CA HIS A 30 18.19 -5.65 -4.44
C HIS A 30 17.53 -4.28 -4.30
N GLY A 31 16.38 -4.20 -3.62
CA GLY A 31 15.70 -2.95 -3.27
C GLY A 31 14.86 -2.31 -4.38
N THR A 32 14.90 -2.84 -5.61
CA THR A 32 14.15 -2.29 -6.74
C THR A 32 12.68 -2.73 -6.71
N SER A 33 11.75 -1.85 -6.35
CA SER A 33 10.31 -2.17 -6.45
C SER A 33 9.90 -2.42 -7.91
N VAL A 34 9.19 -3.52 -8.16
CA VAL A 34 8.56 -3.83 -9.45
C VAL A 34 7.05 -3.73 -9.27
N PRO A 35 6.38 -2.71 -9.82
CA PRO A 35 4.93 -2.63 -9.79
C PRO A 35 4.34 -3.77 -10.65
N VAL A 36 3.37 -4.50 -10.10
CA VAL A 36 2.78 -5.69 -10.71
C VAL A 36 1.37 -5.41 -11.22
N ALA A 37 0.56 -4.73 -10.41
CA ALA A 37 -0.82 -4.44 -10.75
C ALA A 37 -1.32 -3.20 -10.02
N GLN A 38 -2.27 -2.52 -10.66
CA GLN A 38 -3.05 -1.45 -10.09
C GLN A 38 -4.51 -1.74 -10.39
N VAL A 39 -5.35 -1.69 -9.37
CA VAL A 39 -6.76 -2.05 -9.48
C VAL A 39 -7.59 -0.96 -8.85
N GLN A 40 -8.47 -0.36 -9.65
CA GLN A 40 -9.47 0.57 -9.16
C GLN A 40 -10.37 -0.12 -8.14
N GLY A 41 -10.49 0.47 -6.96
CA GLY A 41 -11.36 -0.07 -5.92
C GLY A 41 -12.83 -0.03 -6.34
N PRO A 42 -13.65 -1.03 -5.99
CA PRO A 42 -15.09 -0.95 -6.23
C PRO A 42 -15.71 0.23 -5.45
N PRO A 43 -16.90 0.75 -5.86
CA PRO A 43 -17.53 1.88 -5.18
C PRO A 43 -17.70 1.71 -3.67
N GLY A 44 -17.99 0.49 -3.20
CA GLY A 44 -18.06 0.16 -1.77
C GLY A 44 -16.72 0.33 -1.04
N TYR A 45 -15.62 -0.09 -1.67
CA TYR A 45 -14.28 0.10 -1.13
C TYR A 45 -13.89 1.58 -1.09
N GLN A 46 -14.11 2.31 -2.19
CA GLN A 46 -13.80 3.74 -2.24
C GLN A 46 -14.58 4.52 -1.18
N ALA A 47 -15.88 4.23 -1.04
CA ALA A 47 -16.73 4.84 -0.03
C ALA A 47 -16.23 4.52 1.39
N PHE A 48 -15.82 3.28 1.64
CA PHE A 48 -15.24 2.85 2.92
C PHE A 48 -13.92 3.58 3.22
N MET A 49 -13.00 3.63 2.25
CA MET A 49 -11.69 4.22 2.46
C MET A 49 -11.74 5.75 2.60
N ARG A 50 -12.74 6.41 2.00
CA ARG A 50 -12.98 7.86 2.17
C ARG A 50 -13.67 8.19 3.49
N LYS A 51 -14.49 7.29 4.04
CA LYS A 51 -15.20 7.54 5.30
C LYS A 51 -14.31 7.23 6.51
N ASN A 52 -14.10 8.25 7.34
CA ASN A 52 -13.55 8.05 8.69
C ASN A 52 -14.62 7.57 9.69
N THR A 53 -15.90 7.63 9.31
CA THR A 53 -17.01 7.15 10.14
C THR A 53 -17.36 5.72 9.79
N ALA A 54 -17.58 4.90 10.82
CA ALA A 54 -17.92 3.52 10.60
C ALA A 54 -19.28 3.40 9.89
N SER A 55 -19.33 2.66 8.79
CA SER A 55 -20.57 2.01 8.34
C SER A 55 -21.15 1.31 9.56
N VAL A 56 -22.42 1.59 9.90
CA VAL A 56 -23.08 0.94 11.06
C VAL A 56 -22.89 -0.55 10.89
N ALA A 57 -22.06 -1.15 11.74
CA ALA A 57 -21.77 -2.57 11.64
C ALA A 57 -23.09 -3.30 11.84
N THR A 58 -23.57 -3.97 10.80
CA THR A 58 -24.68 -4.92 10.87
C THR A 58 -24.28 -6.22 11.59
N GLU A 59 -23.14 -6.21 12.30
CA GLU A 59 -22.51 -7.32 13.03
C GLU A 59 -23.27 -7.80 14.27
N ASN A 60 -24.48 -7.31 14.54
CA ASN A 60 -25.20 -7.70 15.75
C ASN A 60 -25.93 -9.06 15.66
N SER A 61 -25.80 -9.80 14.55
CA SER A 61 -26.31 -11.17 14.52
C SER A 61 -25.36 -12.11 15.26
N THR A 62 -25.78 -12.56 16.44
CA THR A 62 -25.09 -13.58 17.25
C THR A 62 -24.76 -14.84 16.45
N LEU A 63 -25.59 -15.18 15.45
CA LEU A 63 -25.38 -16.30 14.55
C LEU A 63 -24.13 -16.11 13.68
N CYS A 64 -23.94 -14.91 13.11
CA CYS A 64 -22.74 -14.61 12.32
C CYS A 64 -21.48 -14.64 13.18
N ARG A 65 -21.53 -14.10 14.39
CA ARG A 65 -20.40 -14.17 15.33
C ARG A 65 -20.00 -15.62 15.66
N LEU A 66 -20.98 -16.53 15.73
CA LEU A 66 -20.75 -17.94 16.09
C LEU A 66 -20.26 -18.76 14.89
N LEU A 67 -20.75 -18.45 13.68
CA LEU A 67 -20.42 -19.19 12.47
C LEU A 67 -19.15 -18.69 11.76
N SER A 68 -18.83 -17.38 11.81
CA SER A 68 -17.72 -16.80 11.06
C SER A 68 -16.39 -17.56 11.18
N PRO A 69 -15.94 -18.00 12.38
CA PRO A 69 -14.69 -18.76 12.49
C PRO A 69 -14.70 -20.11 11.76
N ALA A 70 -15.86 -20.78 11.71
CA ALA A 70 -16.02 -22.06 11.00
C ALA A 70 -16.11 -21.84 9.49
N LEU A 71 -16.84 -20.81 9.07
CA LEU A 71 -17.04 -20.43 7.67
C LEU A 71 -15.72 -20.01 7.00
N ASN A 72 -14.86 -19.29 7.73
CA ASN A 72 -13.55 -18.87 7.24
C ASN A 72 -12.57 -20.03 6.99
N ARG A 73 -12.87 -21.23 7.50
CA ARG A 73 -12.07 -22.44 7.29
C ARG A 73 -12.61 -23.33 6.17
N LEU A 74 -13.82 -23.05 5.68
CA LEU A 74 -14.39 -23.85 4.60
C LEU A 74 -13.71 -23.48 3.28
N PRO A 75 -13.27 -24.48 2.49
CA PRO A 75 -12.80 -24.25 1.14
C PRO A 75 -13.84 -23.47 0.31
N SER A 76 -13.38 -22.51 -0.49
CA SER A 76 -14.22 -21.78 -1.45
C SER A 76 -14.93 -22.73 -2.44
N ALA A 77 -14.41 -23.94 -2.64
CA ALA A 77 -15.00 -25.00 -3.45
C ALA A 77 -16.44 -25.39 -3.07
N PHE A 78 -16.88 -25.08 -1.85
CA PHE A 78 -18.25 -25.35 -1.43
C PHE A 78 -19.27 -24.35 -2.00
N GLY A 79 -18.84 -23.29 -2.70
CA GLY A 79 -19.72 -22.30 -3.34
C GLY A 79 -20.60 -21.51 -2.37
N LEU A 80 -20.39 -21.70 -1.06
CA LEU A 80 -21.00 -20.92 -0.01
C LEU A 80 -20.17 -19.65 0.12
N ASP A 81 -20.54 -18.63 -0.65
CA ASP A 81 -19.95 -17.31 -0.47
C ASP A 81 -20.53 -16.73 0.81
N VAL A 82 -19.84 -16.94 1.93
CA VAL A 82 -20.36 -16.65 3.28
C VAL A 82 -20.19 -15.19 3.68
N ASP A 83 -20.07 -14.34 2.68
CA ASP A 83 -19.96 -12.90 2.77
C ASP A 83 -21.19 -12.25 3.44
N ILE A 84 -22.30 -12.99 3.60
CA ILE A 84 -23.51 -12.60 4.35
C ILE A 84 -23.18 -12.20 5.81
N CYS A 85 -22.18 -12.84 6.41
CA CYS A 85 -21.84 -12.61 7.82
C CYS A 85 -20.65 -11.66 8.03
N ARG A 86 -20.11 -11.08 6.96
CA ARG A 86 -18.98 -10.17 7.02
C ARG A 86 -19.42 -8.73 6.85
N ASN A 87 -18.64 -7.83 7.41
CA ASN A 87 -18.83 -6.40 7.22
C ASN A 87 -18.73 -6.07 5.72
N ALA A 88 -19.65 -5.25 5.20
CA ALA A 88 -19.63 -4.82 3.79
C ALA A 88 -18.28 -4.18 3.38
N ASP A 89 -17.62 -3.53 4.35
CA ASP A 89 -16.31 -2.91 4.15
C ASP A 89 -15.20 -3.97 4.01
N VAL A 90 -15.29 -5.08 4.76
CA VAL A 90 -14.39 -6.24 4.62
C VAL A 90 -14.60 -6.90 3.27
N ASN A 91 -15.84 -7.13 2.85
CA ASN A 91 -16.15 -7.75 1.56
C ASN A 91 -15.65 -6.89 0.39
N SER A 92 -15.86 -5.57 0.46
CA SER A 92 -15.38 -4.64 -0.57
C SER A 92 -13.84 -4.62 -0.65
N THR A 93 -13.17 -4.69 0.50
CA THR A 93 -11.69 -4.75 0.58
C THR A 93 -11.15 -6.10 0.12
N LYS A 94 -11.82 -7.21 0.47
CA LYS A 94 -11.51 -8.57 0.03
C LYS A 94 -11.55 -8.68 -1.50
N ALA A 95 -12.60 -8.16 -2.15
CA ALA A 95 -12.73 -8.20 -3.61
C ALA A 95 -11.57 -7.49 -4.32
N LEU A 96 -11.15 -6.31 -3.81
CA LEU A 96 -9.97 -5.60 -4.32
C LEU A 96 -8.69 -6.42 -4.13
N LEU A 97 -8.46 -6.91 -2.90
CA LEU A 97 -7.26 -7.70 -2.56
C LEU A 97 -7.19 -9.03 -3.32
N GLU A 98 -8.32 -9.65 -3.63
CA GLU A 98 -8.41 -10.87 -4.42
C GLU A 98 -7.95 -10.64 -5.86
N THR A 99 -8.34 -9.50 -6.45
CA THR A 99 -7.90 -9.10 -7.79
C THR A 99 -6.39 -8.85 -7.80
N LEU A 100 -5.86 -8.16 -6.80
CA LEU A 100 -4.42 -7.92 -6.64
C LEU A 100 -3.65 -9.23 -6.42
N LYS A 101 -4.13 -10.12 -5.56
CA LYS A 101 -3.55 -11.45 -5.31
C LYS A 101 -3.46 -12.24 -6.61
N THR A 102 -4.56 -12.32 -7.35
CA THR A 102 -4.61 -13.03 -8.64
C THR A 102 -3.61 -12.45 -9.63
N ALA A 103 -3.47 -11.13 -9.67
CA ALA A 103 -2.51 -10.48 -10.55
C ALA A 103 -1.05 -10.78 -10.19
N VAL A 104 -0.73 -10.75 -8.90
CA VAL A 104 0.60 -11.11 -8.40
C VAL A 104 0.91 -12.58 -8.62
N GLU A 105 -0.03 -13.48 -8.34
CA GLU A 105 0.16 -14.92 -8.55
C GLU A 105 0.36 -15.25 -10.03
N SER A 106 -0.36 -14.56 -10.92
CA SER A 106 -0.18 -14.66 -12.37
C SER A 106 1.22 -14.19 -12.80
N TYR A 107 1.66 -13.02 -12.31
CA TYR A 107 3.00 -12.49 -12.60
C TYR A 107 4.13 -13.39 -12.10
N LEU A 108 4.00 -13.94 -10.89
CA LEU A 108 5.01 -14.81 -10.28
C LEU A 108 4.96 -16.26 -10.82
N GLY A 109 3.87 -16.66 -11.47
CA GLY A 109 3.63 -18.04 -11.90
C GLY A 109 3.44 -19.03 -10.73
N THR A 110 3.11 -18.53 -9.54
CA THR A 110 2.93 -19.34 -8.32
C THR A 110 1.98 -18.66 -7.34
N SER A 111 1.41 -19.42 -6.41
CA SER A 111 0.60 -18.88 -5.31
C SER A 111 1.46 -18.10 -4.31
N ILE A 112 0.87 -17.07 -3.68
CA ILE A 112 1.48 -16.32 -2.58
C ILE A 112 0.75 -16.59 -1.26
N CYS A 113 1.50 -16.56 -0.16
CA CYS A 113 0.93 -16.72 1.20
C CYS A 113 1.22 -15.54 2.11
N PHE A 114 2.13 -14.66 1.72
CA PHE A 114 2.67 -13.61 2.57
C PHE A 114 2.58 -12.27 1.88
N VAL A 115 2.11 -11.27 2.62
CA VAL A 115 1.99 -9.90 2.12
C VAL A 115 2.41 -8.88 3.16
N VAL A 116 2.73 -7.68 2.70
CA VAL A 116 2.87 -6.49 3.53
C VAL A 116 1.80 -5.50 3.10
N LEU A 117 1.04 -4.99 4.07
CA LEU A 117 0.05 -3.93 3.81
C LEU A 117 0.64 -2.57 4.11
N SER A 118 0.26 -1.62 3.28
CA SER A 118 0.56 -0.22 3.49
C SER A 118 -0.65 0.65 3.24
N PHE A 119 -0.81 1.66 4.09
CA PHE A 119 -1.91 2.62 4.05
C PHE A 119 -1.39 4.03 4.18
N ASP A 120 -2.12 5.01 3.65
CA ASP A 120 -1.80 6.43 3.87
C ASP A 120 -1.95 6.82 5.34
N ASP A 121 -2.97 6.25 5.98
CA ASP A 121 -3.28 6.37 7.40
C ASP A 121 -3.36 4.98 8.04
N VAL A 122 -2.53 4.75 9.05
CA VAL A 122 -2.40 3.45 9.72
C VAL A 122 -3.35 3.29 10.90
N GLU A 123 -4.22 4.27 11.16
CA GLU A 123 -5.09 4.24 12.33
C GLU A 123 -6.48 3.64 12.05
N GLY A 124 -6.94 2.82 12.99
CA GLY A 124 -8.34 2.46 13.13
C GLY A 124 -8.86 1.33 12.23
N ARG A 125 -10.03 1.58 11.65
CA ARG A 125 -10.94 0.56 11.09
C ARG A 125 -10.51 0.00 9.75
N GLN A 126 -9.80 0.79 8.95
CA GLN A 126 -9.34 0.41 7.60
C GLN A 126 -8.31 -0.72 7.68
N VAL A 127 -7.35 -0.60 8.60
CA VAL A 127 -6.36 -1.64 8.86
C VAL A 127 -7.05 -2.93 9.32
N SER A 128 -8.00 -2.84 10.25
CA SER A 128 -8.75 -4.02 10.72
C SER A 128 -9.51 -4.70 9.60
N ALA A 129 -10.24 -3.95 8.76
CA ALA A 129 -11.02 -4.52 7.66
C ALA A 129 -10.12 -5.20 6.61
N ALA A 130 -8.98 -4.59 6.28
CA ALA A 130 -8.04 -5.17 5.34
C ALA A 130 -7.30 -6.39 5.90
N GLN A 131 -6.95 -6.39 7.18
CA GLN A 131 -6.38 -7.58 7.83
C GLN A 131 -7.37 -8.74 7.84
N GLU A 132 -8.64 -8.48 8.14
CA GLU A 132 -9.69 -9.50 8.07
C GLU A 132 -9.91 -10.00 6.63
N ALA A 133 -9.85 -9.10 5.65
CA ALA A 133 -9.92 -9.43 4.23
C ALA A 133 -8.73 -10.30 3.77
N LEU A 134 -7.50 -9.98 4.20
CA LEU A 134 -6.33 -10.82 3.92
C LEU A 134 -6.48 -12.23 4.49
N GLN A 135 -6.94 -12.34 5.74
CA GLN A 135 -7.19 -13.64 6.37
C GLN A 135 -8.24 -14.43 5.59
N ALA A 136 -9.29 -13.77 5.08
CA ALA A 136 -10.30 -14.40 4.22
C ALA A 136 -9.70 -14.97 2.93
N LEU A 137 -8.64 -14.34 2.41
CA LEU A 137 -7.93 -14.76 1.20
C LEU A 137 -6.80 -15.78 1.48
N GLY A 138 -6.64 -16.23 2.73
CA GLY A 138 -5.55 -17.11 3.13
C GLY A 138 -4.17 -16.44 3.10
N LEU A 139 -4.13 -15.10 3.05
CA LEU A 139 -2.89 -14.32 3.07
C LEU A 139 -2.52 -13.98 4.52
N ARG A 140 -1.23 -14.07 4.83
CA ARG A 140 -0.68 -13.69 6.13
C ARG A 140 0.17 -12.45 6.01
N GLN A 141 -0.14 -11.46 6.84
CA GLN A 141 0.71 -10.29 6.96
C GLN A 141 2.02 -10.65 7.68
N VAL A 142 3.17 -10.34 7.10
CA VAL A 142 4.49 -10.69 7.67
C VAL A 142 5.15 -9.54 8.43
N LEU A 143 4.76 -8.30 8.14
CA LEU A 143 5.21 -7.10 8.81
C LEU A 143 4.01 -6.31 9.33
N PRO A 144 4.15 -5.54 10.43
CA PRO A 144 3.12 -4.58 10.82
C PRO A 144 2.71 -3.71 9.64
N THR A 145 1.46 -3.26 9.63
CA THR A 145 0.98 -2.32 8.62
C THR A 145 1.82 -1.05 8.69
N ILE A 146 2.40 -0.65 7.57
CA ILE A 146 3.24 0.55 7.49
C ILE A 146 2.52 1.67 6.76
N ARG A 147 3.04 2.89 6.91
CA ARG A 147 2.54 4.04 6.15
C ARG A 147 3.04 3.97 4.70
N ALA A 148 2.22 4.41 3.74
CA ALA A 148 2.54 4.50 2.31
C ALA A 148 3.92 5.12 2.05
N ALA A 149 4.13 6.32 2.58
CA ALA A 149 5.38 7.04 2.46
C ALA A 149 6.59 6.29 3.03
N LYS A 150 6.44 5.45 4.08
CA LYS A 150 7.55 4.62 4.59
C LYS A 150 7.99 3.60 3.54
N SER A 151 7.02 3.01 2.85
CA SER A 151 7.27 2.02 1.79
C SER A 151 7.99 2.64 0.60
N VAL A 152 7.63 3.87 0.25
CA VAL A 152 8.32 4.67 -0.76
C VAL A 152 9.78 4.93 -0.37
N VAL A 153 10.06 5.28 0.89
CA VAL A 153 11.44 5.44 1.38
C VAL A 153 12.21 4.13 1.32
N LEU A 154 11.60 3.02 1.72
CA LEU A 154 12.21 1.69 1.62
C LEU A 154 12.54 1.31 0.18
N ALA A 155 11.66 1.64 -0.77
CA ALA A 155 11.87 1.41 -2.20
C ALA A 155 13.00 2.26 -2.81
N HIS A 156 13.27 3.42 -2.23
CA HIS A 156 14.28 4.37 -2.71
C HIS A 156 15.45 4.52 -1.72
N MET A 157 15.67 3.51 -0.89
CA MET A 157 16.77 3.54 0.08
C MET A 157 18.10 3.65 -0.67
N PRO A 158 18.99 4.59 -0.28
CA PRO A 158 20.28 4.74 -0.94
C PRO A 158 21.14 3.48 -0.71
N ASN A 159 21.93 3.11 -1.72
CA ASN A 159 22.87 1.98 -1.63
C ASN A 159 23.95 2.18 -0.55
N ILE A 160 24.16 3.42 -0.10
CA ILE A 160 25.11 3.80 0.94
C ILE A 160 24.31 4.28 2.13
N LEU A 161 24.43 3.59 3.26
CA LEU A 161 23.83 3.98 4.53
C LEU A 161 24.80 4.85 5.34
N PRO A 162 24.31 5.67 6.28
CA PRO A 162 25.19 6.34 7.24
C PRO A 162 26.01 5.29 8.00
N GLY A 163 27.32 5.51 8.11
CA GLY A 163 28.17 4.65 8.92
C GLY A 163 27.85 4.78 10.42
N SER A 164 28.16 3.75 11.20
CA SER A 164 27.83 3.59 12.63
C SER A 164 28.15 4.77 13.55
N ASN A 165 29.10 5.64 13.16
CA ASN A 165 29.54 6.80 13.94
C ASN A 165 28.95 8.13 13.44
N ARG A 166 28.00 8.11 12.52
CA ARG A 166 27.38 9.32 11.94
C ARG A 166 25.97 9.50 12.48
N GLU A 167 25.52 10.76 12.52
CA GLU A 167 24.13 11.07 12.80
C GLU A 167 23.21 10.41 11.75
N PRO A 168 22.01 9.94 12.16
CA PRO A 168 21.02 9.42 11.23
C PRO A 168 20.71 10.41 10.12
N TRP A 169 20.57 9.91 8.90
CA TRP A 169 20.19 10.75 7.77
C TRP A 169 18.71 11.04 7.82
N VAL A 170 18.32 12.32 7.69
CA VAL A 170 16.91 12.68 7.55
C VAL A 170 16.51 12.58 6.07
N VAL A 171 15.44 11.84 5.81
CA VAL A 171 14.81 11.67 4.51
C VAL A 171 13.46 12.39 4.52
N LEU A 172 13.25 13.29 3.56
CA LEU A 172 11.93 13.83 3.29
C LEU A 172 11.27 12.97 2.21
N ALA A 173 10.17 12.33 2.55
CA ALA A 173 9.36 11.59 1.60
C ALA A 173 8.11 12.40 1.27
N VAL A 174 7.86 12.57 -0.02
CA VAL A 174 6.63 13.13 -0.57
C VAL A 174 6.03 12.05 -1.46
N ASP A 175 4.91 11.52 -1.03
CA ASP A 175 4.10 10.56 -1.80
C ASP A 175 2.88 11.30 -2.31
N TYR A 176 2.70 11.38 -3.63
CA TYR A 176 1.71 12.27 -4.25
C TYR A 176 0.92 11.55 -5.35
N SER A 177 -0.39 11.66 -5.28
CA SER A 177 -1.39 11.14 -6.23
C SER A 177 -2.42 12.22 -6.56
N PHE A 178 -3.24 12.01 -7.59
CA PHE A 178 -4.35 12.91 -7.94
C PHE A 178 -5.42 13.05 -6.85
N HIS A 179 -5.48 12.12 -5.90
CA HIS A 179 -6.55 12.09 -4.89
C HIS A 179 -6.05 12.27 -3.46
N TRP A 180 -4.74 12.26 -3.24
CA TRP A 180 -4.15 12.34 -1.91
C TRP A 180 -2.66 12.65 -2.01
N PHE A 181 -2.11 13.13 -0.91
CA PHE A 181 -0.67 13.22 -0.75
C PHE A 181 -0.27 12.92 0.69
N ASN A 182 0.96 12.48 0.89
CA ASN A 182 1.54 12.22 2.19
C ASN A 182 2.95 12.78 2.23
N VAL A 183 3.20 13.67 3.18
CA VAL A 183 4.54 14.20 3.46
C VAL A 183 4.98 13.65 4.78
N GLY A 184 6.18 13.09 4.85
CA GLY A 184 6.76 12.58 6.09
C GLY A 184 8.27 12.76 6.15
N LEU A 185 8.79 13.01 7.34
CA LEU A 185 10.21 12.91 7.62
C LEU A 185 10.51 11.56 8.25
N TYR A 186 11.61 10.96 7.79
CA TYR A 186 12.10 9.69 8.28
C TYR A 186 13.58 9.78 8.60
N THR A 187 14.04 8.96 9.53
CA THR A 187 15.48 8.81 9.80
C THR A 187 15.98 7.52 9.17
N LEU A 188 17.18 7.54 8.60
CA LEU A 188 17.92 6.35 8.18
C LEU A 188 19.13 6.20 9.09
N ASP A 189 19.29 5.04 9.70
CA ASP A 189 20.46 4.67 10.51
C ASP A 189 21.33 3.62 9.79
N GLU A 190 22.30 3.06 10.51
CA GLU A 190 23.22 2.04 9.99
C GLU A 190 22.55 0.72 9.58
N ILE A 191 21.36 0.42 10.13
CA ILE A 191 20.58 -0.78 9.85
C ILE A 191 19.44 -0.51 8.84
N GLY A 192 19.34 0.73 8.35
CA GLY A 192 18.34 1.15 7.38
C GLY A 192 16.94 1.32 7.97
N ILE A 193 16.79 1.47 9.29
CA ILE A 193 15.46 1.59 9.90
C ILE A 193 14.93 3.02 9.72
N VAL A 194 13.88 3.09 8.92
CA VAL A 194 13.07 4.27 8.54
C VAL A 194 12.00 4.50 9.61
N ASP A 195 12.38 5.04 10.77
CA ASP A 195 11.36 5.45 11.75
C ASP A 195 10.77 6.81 11.36
N PRO A 196 9.43 6.93 11.33
CA PRO A 196 8.79 8.21 11.08
C PRO A 196 9.09 9.16 12.23
N ILE A 197 9.45 10.41 11.92
CA ILE A 197 9.49 11.46 12.93
C ILE A 197 8.05 11.79 13.32
N GLU A 198 7.64 11.46 14.55
CA GLU A 198 6.28 11.62 15.02
C GLU A 198 5.75 13.05 14.79
N GLY A 199 4.47 13.15 14.41
CA GLY A 199 3.80 14.43 14.14
C GLY A 199 4.13 15.09 12.80
N THR A 200 5.11 14.57 12.05
CA THR A 200 5.52 15.13 10.74
C THR A 200 4.82 14.47 9.55
N VAL A 201 4.33 13.25 9.73
CA VAL A 201 3.66 12.51 8.68
C VAL A 201 2.21 13.00 8.57
N ARG A 202 1.97 13.89 7.60
CA ARG A 202 0.66 14.51 7.35
C ARG A 202 0.27 14.36 5.88
N GLY A 203 -0.99 14.02 5.67
CA GLY A 203 -1.59 13.94 4.36
C GLY A 203 -3.09 14.19 4.45
N PRO A 204 -3.62 15.28 3.90
CA PRO A 204 -5.05 15.45 3.74
C PRO A 204 -5.59 14.42 2.74
N ARG A 205 -6.70 13.76 3.09
CA ARG A 205 -7.58 13.11 2.11
C ARG A 205 -8.48 14.20 1.53
N ILE A 206 -8.14 14.80 0.39
CA ILE A 206 -8.92 15.94 -0.14
C ILE A 206 -9.16 15.79 -1.64
N GLU A 207 -10.39 16.15 -2.02
CA GLU A 207 -10.92 16.31 -3.38
C GLU A 207 -10.02 17.21 -4.25
N GLU A 208 -10.13 17.09 -5.57
CA GLU A 208 -9.12 17.52 -6.57
C GLU A 208 -8.66 18.98 -6.50
N ASP A 209 -9.43 19.89 -5.90
CA ASP A 209 -9.13 21.32 -5.92
C ASP A 209 -8.06 21.73 -4.89
N ASN A 210 -6.99 22.37 -5.39
CA ASN A 210 -5.90 22.98 -4.62
C ASN A 210 -4.93 22.03 -3.89
N GLN A 211 -4.80 20.77 -4.33
CA GLN A 211 -3.86 19.82 -3.70
C GLN A 211 -2.40 20.30 -3.70
N LEU A 212 -1.92 20.90 -4.79
CA LEU A 212 -0.56 21.44 -4.85
C LEU A 212 -0.35 22.62 -3.88
N ASP A 213 -1.38 23.45 -3.68
CA ASP A 213 -1.34 24.52 -2.69
C ASP A 213 -1.33 23.95 -1.27
N ALA A 214 -2.14 22.92 -0.99
CA ALA A 214 -2.15 22.23 0.29
C ALA A 214 -0.81 21.53 0.58
N LEU A 215 -0.21 20.84 -0.40
CA LEU A 215 1.12 20.25 -0.30
C LEU A 215 2.17 21.32 -0.02
N ARG A 216 2.13 22.43 -0.77
CA ARG A 216 3.01 23.59 -0.55
C ARG A 216 2.87 24.14 0.86
N ASP A 217 1.65 24.27 1.37
CA ASP A 217 1.39 24.82 2.69
C ASP A 217 1.81 23.86 3.82
N VAL A 218 1.64 22.55 3.62
CA VAL A 218 2.18 21.50 4.53
C VAL A 218 3.71 21.57 4.57
N LEU A 219 4.37 21.65 3.41
CA LEU A 219 5.83 21.77 3.34
C LEU A 219 6.30 23.08 3.99
N ARG A 220 5.66 24.22 3.68
CA ARG A 220 5.95 25.51 4.33
C ARG A 220 5.82 25.43 5.84
N HIS A 221 4.74 24.81 6.34
CA HIS A 221 4.51 24.64 7.77
C HIS A 221 5.61 23.77 8.40
N LEU A 222 5.98 22.66 7.76
CA LEU A 222 7.03 21.75 8.22
C LEU A 222 8.39 22.46 8.31
N PHE A 223 8.74 23.28 7.31
CA PHE A 223 10.01 24.03 7.31
C PHE A 223 10.01 25.23 8.26
N ALA A 224 8.86 25.87 8.46
CA ALA A 224 8.71 26.96 9.42
C ALA A 224 8.68 26.46 10.88
N ASN A 225 8.22 25.22 11.09
CA ASN A 225 8.05 24.60 12.41
C ASN A 225 8.67 23.18 12.40
N PRO A 226 10.00 23.06 12.24
CA PRO A 226 10.63 21.76 12.22
C PRO A 226 10.46 21.05 13.58
N PRO A 227 10.52 19.70 13.61
CA PRO A 227 10.59 18.95 14.85
C PRO A 227 11.71 19.49 15.76
N PRO A 228 11.54 19.49 17.09
CA PRO A 228 12.51 20.09 18.01
C PRO A 228 13.93 19.49 17.91
N ASN A 229 14.05 18.27 17.39
CA ASN A 229 15.33 17.57 17.20
C ASN A 229 15.86 17.65 15.76
N ALA A 230 15.27 18.45 14.87
CA ALA A 230 15.64 18.52 13.46
C ALA A 230 15.96 19.97 13.04
N ASN A 231 17.16 20.19 12.49
CA ASN A 231 17.58 21.45 11.90
C ASN A 231 17.35 21.42 10.37
N LEU A 232 16.10 21.54 9.96
CA LEU A 232 15.72 21.60 8.53
C LEU A 232 16.01 23.00 7.95
N PRO A 233 16.39 23.12 6.66
CA PRO A 233 16.60 22.04 5.68
C PRO A 233 18.01 21.42 5.72
N LYS A 234 18.94 21.92 6.54
CA LYS A 234 20.36 21.54 6.51
C LYS A 234 20.62 20.04 6.72
N GLN A 235 19.70 19.35 7.38
CA GLN A 235 19.81 17.92 7.70
C GLN A 235 19.05 17.00 6.74
N ILE A 236 18.35 17.52 5.71
CA ILE A 236 17.73 16.64 4.70
C ILE A 236 18.83 16.10 3.79
N HIS A 237 19.12 14.81 3.94
CA HIS A 237 20.14 14.12 3.14
C HIS A 237 19.55 13.58 1.84
N HIS A 238 18.28 13.18 1.88
CA HIS A 238 17.58 12.62 0.72
C HIS A 238 16.17 13.19 0.63
N LEU A 239 15.78 13.52 -0.60
CA LEU A 239 14.41 13.82 -0.98
C LEU A 239 13.91 12.67 -1.85
N VAL A 240 12.86 11.99 -1.40
CA VAL A 240 12.16 10.98 -2.19
C VAL A 240 10.81 11.56 -2.57
N VAL A 241 10.58 11.71 -3.88
CA VAL A 241 9.28 12.08 -4.42
C VAL A 241 8.76 10.88 -5.18
N ALA A 242 7.75 10.21 -4.61
CA ALA A 242 6.95 9.25 -5.35
C ALA A 242 5.75 9.99 -5.93
N HIS A 243 5.59 9.88 -7.23
CA HIS A 243 4.38 10.26 -7.90
C HIS A 243 3.70 9.00 -8.41
N GLU A 244 2.42 8.85 -8.10
CA GLU A 244 1.56 7.84 -8.69
C GLU A 244 1.23 8.24 -10.15
N GLU A 245 2.23 8.23 -11.03
CA GLU A 245 2.05 8.35 -12.47
C GLU A 245 1.84 6.95 -13.12
N MET A 246 1.29 6.01 -12.34
CA MET A 246 1.01 4.64 -12.80
C MET A 246 -0.19 4.56 -13.75
N ASP A 247 -0.96 5.64 -13.86
CA ASP A 247 -2.11 5.75 -14.76
C ASP A 247 -1.72 6.14 -16.19
N THR A 248 -0.44 6.43 -16.44
CA THR A 248 0.03 6.76 -17.79
C THR A 248 0.14 5.49 -18.64
N ILE A 249 -0.30 5.58 -19.90
CA ILE A 249 -0.20 4.51 -20.93
C ILE A 249 1.21 3.89 -21.01
N ASP A 250 2.22 4.65 -20.61
CA ASP A 250 3.61 4.23 -20.50
C ASP A 250 3.86 3.07 -19.53
N PHE A 251 3.01 2.87 -18.51
CA PHE A 251 3.14 1.74 -17.58
C PHE A 251 3.04 0.40 -18.29
N GLU A 252 2.00 0.23 -19.14
CA GLU A 252 1.83 -0.97 -19.97
C GLU A 252 2.93 -1.08 -21.05
N ALA A 253 3.46 0.05 -21.53
CA ALA A 253 4.48 0.07 -22.57
C ALA A 253 5.89 -0.28 -22.06
N ARG A 254 6.21 0.02 -20.79
CA ARG A 254 7.55 -0.16 -20.20
C ARG A 254 7.72 -1.49 -19.46
N VAL A 255 6.64 -2.08 -18.94
CA VAL A 255 6.71 -3.37 -18.25
C VAL A 255 6.39 -4.49 -19.25
N GLN A 256 7.43 -5.08 -19.84
CA GLN A 256 7.27 -6.27 -20.67
C GLN A 256 6.68 -7.40 -19.80
N SER A 257 5.42 -7.76 -20.04
CA SER A 257 4.75 -8.85 -19.32
C SER A 257 5.60 -10.12 -19.40
N ALA A 258 6.03 -10.63 -18.25
CA ALA A 258 6.74 -11.90 -18.19
C ALA A 258 5.73 -13.02 -18.48
N PHE A 259 5.93 -13.73 -19.60
CA PHE A 259 5.19 -14.93 -20.02
C PHE A 259 3.70 -14.78 -20.31
N GLY A 260 3.35 -14.48 -21.57
CA GLY A 260 2.14 -14.99 -22.25
C GLY A 260 0.76 -14.53 -21.75
N CYS A 261 0.65 -13.97 -20.55
CA CYS A 261 -0.55 -13.36 -20.01
C CYS A 261 -0.58 -11.88 -20.44
N ARG A 262 -1.07 -11.65 -21.65
CA ARG A 262 -1.40 -10.30 -22.11
C ARG A 262 -2.60 -9.83 -21.29
N TRP A 263 -2.38 -8.95 -20.31
CA TRP A 263 -3.46 -8.21 -19.67
C TRP A 263 -4.16 -7.40 -20.76
N ARG A 264 -5.29 -7.90 -21.25
CA ARG A 264 -6.23 -7.10 -22.03
C ARG A 264 -7.19 -6.48 -21.03
N SER A 265 -6.79 -5.35 -20.44
CA SER A 265 -7.75 -4.41 -19.87
C SER A 265 -8.59 -3.88 -21.04
N LYS A 266 -9.74 -4.52 -21.29
CA LYS A 266 -10.67 -4.09 -22.36
C LYS A 266 -11.42 -2.79 -22.00
N LEU A 267 -10.83 -1.94 -21.16
CA LEU A 267 -11.44 -0.70 -20.67
C LEU A 267 -11.01 0.54 -21.48
N TYR A 268 -9.91 0.47 -22.25
CA TYR A 268 -9.51 1.57 -23.14
C TYR A 268 -8.84 1.04 -24.42
N LEU A 269 -9.63 0.75 -25.45
CA LEU A 269 -9.19 0.81 -26.85
C LEU A 269 -10.41 0.81 -27.77
N GLU A 270 -10.32 1.65 -28.82
CA GLU A 270 -11.30 2.07 -29.85
C GLU A 270 -11.95 3.42 -29.48
N ASN A 271 -11.57 4.60 -30.01
CA ASN A 271 -10.87 4.94 -31.25
C ASN A 271 -10.24 6.35 -31.12
N HIS A 272 -8.95 6.46 -31.39
CA HIS A 272 -8.36 7.72 -31.90
C HIS A 272 -7.63 7.42 -33.20
N ASN A 273 -8.44 7.12 -34.21
CA ASN A 273 -8.11 7.34 -35.61
C ASN A 273 -9.33 8.06 -36.20
N GLU A 274 -9.36 9.39 -36.07
CA GLU A 274 -10.02 10.22 -37.06
C GLU A 274 -8.91 10.94 -37.85
N LEU A 275 -9.11 10.87 -39.16
CA LEU A 275 -8.37 11.42 -40.30
C LEU A 275 -7.49 12.65 -40.07
#